data_AF-A0A1D3TL44-F1
#
_entry.id   AF-A0A1D3TL44-F1
#
_cell.length_a   1.000
_cell.length_b   1.000
_cell.length_c   1.000
_cell.angle_alpha   90.00
_cell.angle_beta   90.00
_cell.angle_gamma   90.00
#
_symmetry.space_group_name_H-M   'P 1'
#
loop_
_entity.id
_entity.type
_entity.pdbx_description
1 polymer ?
#
loop_
_entity_poly.entity_id
_entity_poly.type
_entity_poly.pdbx_seq_one_letter_code
_entity_poly.pdbx_strand_id
1 'polypeptide(L)'
;MGHHDEGDFYLNKSASNFGDAENNENEKKCLWVPDEEVTNCYSCSVFFNVRVRKHHCRACGNVFCSNCSDNKIKISEYSYAEKVRVCDKCFVERSSPQTLLLQEDLGARKQINQDLKKALSEKMAIVERFKTFLIEFDSEILNNSDNAEGTNDVLSLLKRGEKGLKDLNDKIKSYDSIIENQKRELDQLKKEKAQKTELNKILNQRNYEIQQKNMNIKNLVKEKNELTLVKEESEGIIHSYKKQVEKLIIRCNQLELEKKGKSRNDAINNYSFTNSSSTGYNQNSFNLPTNEMSISYTVSRGPNDEPDDDNCCRYCQRRVCAIM
;
A
#
# COMPACT_ATOMS: atom_id res chain seq x y z
N MET A 1 39.51 -35.17 -26.43
CA MET A 1 39.18 -35.03 -27.86
C MET A 1 37.73 -34.59 -27.88
N GLY A 2 37.37 -33.31 -27.89
CA GLY A 2 37.78 -32.16 -28.71
C GLY A 2 36.46 -31.50 -29.10
N HIS A 3 36.03 -30.46 -28.37
CA HIS A 3 36.08 -29.05 -28.79
C HIS A 3 35.63 -28.82 -30.23
N HIS A 4 34.45 -28.20 -30.37
CA HIS A 4 34.15 -27.28 -31.47
C HIS A 4 33.57 -26.01 -30.84
N ASP A 5 34.41 -25.00 -30.86
CA ASP A 5 34.14 -23.58 -30.65
C ASP A 5 33.56 -22.94 -31.93
N GLU A 6 33.27 -21.64 -31.80
CA GLU A 6 33.02 -20.60 -32.82
C GLU A 6 31.54 -20.24 -33.03
N GLY A 7 31.11 -18.98 -32.86
CA GLY A 7 31.83 -17.76 -32.55
C GLY A 7 30.90 -16.55 -32.43
N ASP A 8 31.39 -15.54 -31.70
CA ASP A 8 30.80 -14.22 -31.50
C ASP A 8 30.66 -13.41 -32.81
N PHE A 9 29.63 -12.55 -32.88
CA PHE A 9 29.74 -11.32 -33.69
C PHE A 9 28.98 -10.15 -33.05
N TYR A 10 29.75 -9.23 -32.46
CA TYR A 10 29.29 -7.90 -32.06
C TYR A 10 29.26 -6.95 -33.27
N LEU A 11 28.19 -6.14 -33.32
CA LEU A 11 28.09 -4.77 -33.86
C LEU A 11 28.36 -4.50 -35.36
N ASN A 12 27.34 -3.99 -36.06
CA ASN A 12 27.46 -2.63 -36.61
C ASN A 12 26.11 -1.90 -36.84
N LYS A 13 26.09 -0.61 -36.47
CA LYS A 13 25.03 0.38 -36.72
C LYS A 13 25.31 1.12 -38.03
N SER A 14 24.26 1.47 -38.78
CA SER A 14 24.19 2.63 -39.70
C SER A 14 22.69 2.90 -39.98
N ALA A 15 22.03 3.79 -39.24
CA ALA A 15 21.83 5.22 -39.53
C ALA A 15 20.73 5.54 -40.59
N SER A 16 19.66 6.15 -40.07
CA SER A 16 18.71 7.17 -40.63
C SER A 16 17.76 6.85 -41.80
N ASN A 17 16.44 6.80 -41.49
CA ASN A 17 15.39 7.76 -41.90
C ASN A 17 14.07 7.38 -41.16
N PHE A 18 13.59 8.19 -40.22
CA PHE A 18 12.55 9.25 -40.34
C PHE A 18 11.16 8.78 -40.82
N GLY A 19 10.18 8.86 -39.91
CA GLY A 19 8.74 9.01 -40.18
C GLY A 19 7.94 7.72 -40.33
N ASP A 20 7.27 7.27 -39.26
CA ASP A 20 5.86 7.58 -39.03
C ASP A 20 5.35 6.92 -37.75
N ALA A 21 4.66 7.74 -36.95
CA ALA A 21 4.13 7.40 -35.65
C ALA A 21 2.71 6.85 -35.81
N GLU A 22 2.49 5.58 -35.45
CA GLU A 22 1.16 5.07 -35.12
C GLU A 22 1.20 4.24 -33.82
N ASN A 23 0.71 4.89 -32.77
CA ASN A 23 -0.07 4.37 -31.65
C ASN A 23 0.02 2.87 -31.33
N ASN A 24 0.76 2.53 -30.28
CA ASN A 24 0.50 1.32 -29.51
C ASN A 24 0.73 1.56 -28.01
N GLU A 25 -0.28 2.10 -27.33
CA GLU A 25 -0.24 2.39 -25.87
C GLU A 25 -0.30 1.13 -24.98
N ASN A 26 -0.22 -0.09 -25.52
CA ASN A 26 -0.43 -1.32 -24.75
C ASN A 26 0.77 -2.27 -24.63
N GLU A 27 2.00 -1.81 -24.84
CA GLU A 27 3.19 -2.61 -24.54
C GLU A 27 4.31 -1.79 -23.90
N LYS A 28 4.05 -1.19 -22.72
CA LYS A 28 5.14 -0.69 -21.86
C LYS A 28 5.87 -1.87 -21.24
N LYS A 29 6.77 -2.49 -22.00
CA LYS A 29 7.88 -3.28 -21.43
C LYS A 29 8.59 -2.41 -20.40
N CYS A 30 8.68 -2.90 -19.17
CA CYS A 30 9.43 -2.25 -18.11
C CYS A 30 10.90 -2.18 -18.53
N LEU A 31 11.36 -1.00 -18.96
CA LEU A 31 12.77 -0.77 -19.25
C LEU A 31 13.50 -0.81 -17.90
N TRP A 32 14.25 -1.89 -17.69
CA TRP A 32 15.14 -2.01 -16.54
C TRP A 32 16.25 -0.98 -16.67
N VAL A 33 16.34 -0.05 -15.73
CA VAL A 33 17.34 1.01 -15.79
C VAL A 33 18.69 0.46 -15.32
N PRO A 34 19.77 0.57 -16.12
CA PRO A 34 21.11 0.19 -15.71
C PRO A 34 21.55 0.96 -14.46
N ASP A 35 22.30 0.32 -13.57
CA ASP A 35 22.71 0.97 -12.32
C ASP A 35 23.66 2.14 -12.57
N GLU A 36 24.50 2.06 -13.60
CA GLU A 36 25.55 3.03 -13.93
C GLU A 36 24.98 4.43 -14.24
N GLU A 37 23.75 4.49 -14.74
CA GLU A 37 23.09 5.73 -15.16
C GLU A 37 22.32 6.42 -14.02
N VAL A 38 22.21 5.77 -12.85
CA VAL A 38 21.42 6.29 -11.72
C VAL A 38 22.30 6.72 -10.56
N THR A 39 22.32 8.02 -10.29
CA THR A 39 23.04 8.60 -9.14
C THR A 39 22.17 8.78 -7.91
N ASN A 40 20.85 8.87 -8.08
CA ASN A 40 19.91 9.21 -7.02
C ASN A 40 18.68 8.30 -7.03
N CYS A 41 18.10 8.05 -5.85
CA CYS A 41 16.84 7.31 -5.74
C CYS A 41 15.74 8.00 -6.55
N TYR A 42 15.04 7.23 -7.39
CA TYR A 42 13.98 7.75 -8.26
C TYR A 42 12.83 8.43 -7.50
N SER A 43 12.58 8.04 -6.24
CA SER A 43 11.48 8.61 -5.44
C SER A 43 11.92 9.78 -4.55
N CYS A 44 12.97 9.61 -3.75
CA CYS A 44 13.35 10.59 -2.72
C CYS A 44 14.61 11.39 -3.07
N SER A 45 15.20 11.14 -4.24
CA SER A 45 16.42 11.80 -4.73
C SER A 45 17.65 11.65 -3.83
N VAL A 46 17.64 10.76 -2.83
CA VAL A 46 18.84 10.49 -2.02
C VAL A 46 19.96 9.97 -2.92
N PHE A 47 21.16 10.53 -2.76
CA PHE A 47 22.33 10.10 -3.53
C PHE A 47 22.77 8.70 -3.11
N PHE A 48 23.03 7.84 -4.09
CA PHE A 48 23.54 6.50 -3.84
C PHE A 48 25.04 6.55 -3.53
N ASN A 49 25.45 5.82 -2.50
CA ASN A 49 26.85 5.72 -2.08
C ASN A 49 27.09 4.34 -1.47
N VAL A 50 28.28 4.10 -0.92
CA VAL A 50 28.66 2.80 -0.34
C VAL A 50 27.67 2.33 0.75
N ARG A 51 27.04 3.26 1.48
CA ARG A 51 26.06 2.96 2.53
C ARG A 51 24.62 2.88 2.01
N VAL A 52 24.25 3.71 1.03
CA VAL A 52 22.90 3.70 0.41
C VAL A 52 22.95 2.92 -0.89
N ARG A 53 22.55 1.64 -0.83
CA ARG A 53 22.56 0.73 -1.99
C ARG A 53 21.36 0.94 -2.93
N LYS A 54 21.56 0.58 -4.19
CA LYS A 54 20.58 0.61 -5.27
C LYS A 54 19.68 -0.63 -5.23
N HIS A 55 18.39 -0.45 -5.48
CA HIS A 55 17.41 -1.53 -5.57
C HIS A 55 16.39 -1.27 -6.67
N HIS A 56 16.19 -2.23 -7.58
CA HIS A 56 15.18 -2.09 -8.61
C HIS A 56 13.79 -2.49 -8.16
N CYS A 57 12.79 -1.77 -8.64
CA CYS A 57 11.41 -2.23 -8.60
C CYS A 57 11.17 -3.24 -9.72
N ARG A 58 10.76 -4.47 -9.38
CA ARG A 58 10.47 -5.53 -10.37
C ARG A 58 9.21 -5.26 -11.20
N ALA A 59 8.42 -4.26 -10.82
CA ALA A 59 7.19 -3.88 -11.52
C ALA A 59 7.34 -2.68 -12.47
N CYS A 60 8.32 -1.79 -12.26
CA CYS A 60 8.53 -0.62 -13.13
C CYS A 60 9.96 -0.44 -13.63
N GLY A 61 10.94 -1.22 -13.15
CA GLY A 61 12.32 -1.19 -13.63
C GLY A 61 13.21 -0.06 -13.08
N ASN A 62 12.63 0.94 -12.41
CA ASN A 62 13.39 2.06 -11.82
C ASN A 62 14.18 1.66 -10.57
N VAL A 63 15.18 2.48 -10.21
CA VAL A 63 16.11 2.26 -9.09
C VAL A 63 15.76 3.13 -7.87
N PHE A 64 15.75 2.51 -6.69
CA PHE A 64 15.31 3.09 -5.43
C PHE A 64 16.29 2.73 -4.29
N CYS A 65 16.24 3.51 -3.20
CA CYS A 65 16.88 3.11 -1.94
C CYS A 65 16.00 2.09 -1.19
N SER A 66 16.54 1.49 -0.11
CA SER A 66 15.83 0.46 0.65
C SER A 66 14.50 0.98 1.18
N ASN A 67 14.48 2.21 1.69
CA ASN A 67 13.29 2.83 2.29
C ASN A 67 12.16 3.08 1.29
N CYS A 68 12.47 3.30 0.00
CA CYS A 68 11.46 3.58 -1.03
C CYS A 68 11.00 2.31 -1.78
N SER A 69 11.56 1.15 -1.42
CA SER A 69 11.31 -0.12 -2.10
C SER A 69 11.20 -1.30 -1.16
N ASP A 70 10.81 -1.08 0.09
CA ASP A 70 10.84 -2.13 1.12
C ASP A 70 9.72 -3.18 0.96
N ASN A 71 8.74 -2.86 0.12
CA ASN A 71 7.56 -3.68 -0.10
C ASN A 71 7.82 -4.85 -1.07
N LYS A 72 7.07 -5.95 -0.90
CA LYS A 72 7.09 -7.11 -1.81
C LYS A 72 5.68 -7.56 -2.20
N ILE A 73 5.46 -7.84 -3.49
CA ILE A 73 4.16 -8.32 -4.03
C ILE A 73 4.35 -9.49 -4.99
N LYS A 74 3.31 -10.29 -5.17
CA LYS A 74 3.26 -11.27 -6.26
C LYS A 74 2.82 -10.53 -7.52
N ILE A 75 3.55 -10.70 -8.63
CA ILE A 75 3.18 -10.10 -9.92
C ILE A 75 2.77 -11.22 -10.87
N SER A 76 1.48 -11.38 -11.10
CA SER A 76 0.88 -12.49 -11.86
C SER A 76 1.22 -12.48 -13.35
N GLU A 77 1.52 -11.30 -13.91
CA GLU A 77 1.91 -11.09 -15.31
C GLU A 77 3.30 -11.66 -15.64
N TYR A 78 4.12 -11.92 -14.62
CA TYR A 78 5.45 -12.48 -14.77
C TYR A 78 5.50 -13.88 -14.13
N SER A 79 6.38 -14.75 -14.63
CA SER A 79 6.58 -16.11 -14.12
C SER A 79 7.29 -16.18 -12.76
N TYR A 80 7.03 -15.22 -11.87
CA TYR A 80 7.53 -15.23 -10.50
C TYR A 80 6.58 -16.08 -9.63
N ALA A 81 7.08 -17.20 -9.11
CA ALA A 81 6.33 -18.01 -8.14
C ALA A 81 6.16 -17.28 -6.79
N GLU A 82 7.12 -16.43 -6.42
CA GLU A 82 7.23 -15.77 -5.11
C GLU A 82 7.00 -14.24 -5.15
N LYS A 83 6.87 -13.61 -3.96
CA LYS A 83 6.75 -12.15 -3.83
C LYS A 83 8.08 -11.45 -4.14
N VAL A 84 8.05 -10.49 -5.04
CA VAL A 84 9.22 -9.72 -5.50
C VAL A 84 9.20 -8.27 -5.03
N ARG A 85 10.39 -7.65 -4.90
CA ARG A 85 10.57 -6.27 -4.42
C ARG A 85 9.94 -5.24 -5.37
N VAL A 86 9.18 -4.30 -4.82
CA VAL A 86 8.58 -3.20 -5.58
C VAL A 86 8.73 -1.86 -4.86
N CYS A 87 8.74 -0.76 -5.61
CA CYS A 87 8.69 0.58 -5.02
C CYS A 87 7.33 0.87 -4.40
N ASP A 88 7.28 1.87 -3.52
CA ASP A 88 6.04 2.25 -2.82
C ASP A 88 4.89 2.58 -3.77
N LYS A 89 5.16 3.24 -4.90
CA LYS A 89 4.15 3.54 -5.92
C LYS A 89 3.56 2.25 -6.51
N CYS A 90 4.41 1.35 -7.00
CA CYS A 90 3.95 0.09 -7.59
C CYS A 90 3.31 -0.84 -6.55
N PHE A 91 3.75 -0.77 -5.29
CA PHE A 91 3.09 -1.45 -4.21
C PHE A 91 1.64 -0.99 -4.08
N VAL A 92 1.38 0.31 -3.99
CA VAL A 92 0.02 0.86 -3.87
C VAL A 92 -0.85 0.51 -5.08
N GLU A 93 -0.34 0.71 -6.29
CA GLU A 93 -1.11 0.46 -7.52
C GLU A 93 -1.52 -1.01 -7.68
N ARG A 94 -0.63 -1.93 -7.30
CA ARG A 94 -0.81 -3.38 -7.55
C ARG A 94 -1.27 -4.16 -6.33
N SER A 95 -1.21 -3.58 -5.13
CA SER A 95 -1.82 -4.17 -3.91
C SER A 95 -3.31 -3.86 -3.80
N SER A 96 -3.90 -3.17 -4.78
CA SER A 96 -5.34 -2.89 -4.75
C SER A 96 -6.14 -4.19 -4.60
N PRO A 97 -7.17 -4.23 -3.73
CA PRO A 97 -8.04 -5.39 -3.57
C PRO A 97 -8.63 -5.90 -4.89
N GLN A 98 -8.76 -5.00 -5.88
CA GLN A 98 -9.25 -5.29 -7.22
C GLN A 98 -8.50 -6.45 -7.90
N THR A 99 -7.16 -6.49 -7.82
CA THR A 99 -6.35 -7.46 -8.57
C THR A 99 -6.42 -8.88 -7.99
N LEU A 100 -6.58 -9.02 -6.67
CA LEU A 100 -6.73 -10.33 -6.01
C LEU A 100 -8.15 -10.89 -6.18
N LEU A 101 -9.17 -10.02 -6.13
CA LEU A 101 -10.57 -10.41 -6.36
C LEU A 101 -10.80 -10.95 -7.79
N LEU A 102 -10.09 -10.40 -8.78
CA LEU A 102 -10.19 -10.82 -10.19
C LEU A 102 -9.78 -12.28 -10.42
N GLN A 103 -8.77 -12.80 -9.71
CA GLN A 103 -8.35 -14.20 -9.86
C GLN A 103 -9.34 -15.19 -9.22
N GLU A 104 -9.92 -14.83 -8.08
CA GLU A 104 -10.93 -15.64 -7.38
C GLU A 104 -12.24 -15.71 -8.18
N ASP A 105 -12.69 -14.59 -8.76
CA ASP A 105 -13.91 -14.51 -9.58
C ASP A 105 -13.83 -15.37 -10.85
N LEU A 106 -12.64 -15.46 -11.49
CA LEU A 106 -12.44 -16.27 -12.68
C LEU A 106 -12.49 -17.77 -12.38
N GLY A 107 -11.95 -18.19 -11.23
CA GLY A 107 -12.01 -19.58 -10.76
C GLY A 107 -13.44 -20.02 -10.44
N ALA A 108 -14.17 -19.21 -9.67
CA ALA A 108 -15.56 -19.48 -9.33
C ALA A 108 -16.46 -19.57 -10.58
N ARG A 109 -16.25 -18.68 -11.56
CA ARG A 109 -17.04 -18.69 -12.80
C ARG A 109 -16.83 -19.95 -13.64
N LYS A 110 -15.61 -20.51 -13.69
CA LYS A 110 -15.36 -21.78 -14.38
C LYS A 110 -16.12 -22.93 -13.71
N GLN A 111 -16.08 -23.01 -12.39
CA GLN A 111 -16.76 -24.07 -11.63
C GLN A 111 -18.28 -24.01 -11.85
N ILE A 112 -18.88 -22.82 -11.74
CA ILE A 112 -20.33 -22.63 -11.97
C ILE A 112 -20.76 -23.11 -13.36
N ASN A 113 -19.98 -22.78 -14.41
CA ASN A 113 -20.31 -23.20 -15.77
C ASN A 113 -20.21 -24.73 -15.94
N GLN A 114 -19.27 -25.38 -15.26
CA GLN A 114 -19.16 -26.85 -15.27
C GLN A 114 -20.35 -27.50 -14.56
N ASP A 115 -20.72 -27.00 -13.39
CA ASP A 115 -21.84 -27.52 -12.60
C ASP A 115 -23.17 -27.34 -13.35
N LEU A 116 -23.37 -26.18 -13.98
CA LEU A 116 -24.55 -25.89 -14.80
C LEU A 116 -24.66 -26.86 -15.99
N LYS A 117 -23.53 -27.13 -16.67
CA LYS A 117 -23.49 -28.07 -17.80
C LYS A 117 -23.84 -29.49 -17.35
N LYS A 118 -23.35 -29.92 -16.19
CA LYS A 118 -23.67 -31.23 -15.60
C LYS A 118 -25.16 -31.34 -15.28
N ALA A 119 -25.71 -30.35 -14.56
CA ALA A 119 -27.13 -30.32 -14.21
C ALA A 119 -28.03 -30.32 -15.46
N LEU A 120 -27.68 -29.55 -16.49
CA LEU A 120 -28.41 -29.53 -17.76
C LEU A 120 -28.42 -30.91 -18.44
N SER A 121 -27.27 -31.59 -18.49
CA SER A 121 -27.16 -32.93 -19.08
C SER A 121 -28.04 -33.96 -18.34
N GLU A 122 -28.10 -33.89 -17.01
CA GLU A 122 -28.96 -34.77 -16.21
C GLU A 122 -30.46 -34.54 -16.49
N LYS A 123 -30.86 -33.28 -16.69
CA LYS A 123 -32.24 -32.93 -17.06
C LYS A 123 -32.61 -33.41 -18.46
N MET A 124 -31.72 -33.23 -19.43
CA MET A 124 -31.94 -33.72 -20.79
C MET A 124 -32.13 -35.24 -20.82
N ALA A 125 -31.38 -36.00 -20.02
CA ALA A 125 -31.55 -37.45 -19.92
C ALA A 125 -32.93 -37.89 -19.37
N ILE A 126 -33.57 -37.09 -18.52
CA ILE A 126 -34.93 -37.37 -18.03
C ILE A 126 -35.94 -37.19 -19.17
N VAL A 127 -35.79 -36.11 -19.96
CA VAL A 127 -36.68 -35.82 -21.10
C VAL A 127 -36.59 -36.92 -22.15
N GLU A 128 -35.39 -37.38 -22.48
CA GLU A 128 -35.22 -38.47 -23.45
C GLU A 128 -35.87 -39.78 -22.97
N ARG A 129 -35.72 -40.14 -21.68
CA ARG A 129 -36.42 -41.32 -21.14
C ARG A 129 -37.94 -41.21 -21.23
N PHE A 130 -38.49 -40.02 -20.98
CA PHE A 130 -39.93 -39.80 -21.10
C PHE A 130 -40.40 -39.89 -22.56
N LYS A 131 -39.60 -39.38 -23.50
CA LYS A 131 -39.87 -39.50 -24.94
C LYS A 131 -39.89 -40.97 -25.39
N THR A 132 -38.95 -41.79 -24.95
CA THR A 132 -38.94 -43.24 -25.25
C THR A 132 -40.20 -43.91 -24.73
N PHE A 133 -40.61 -43.60 -23.50
CA PHE A 133 -41.85 -44.14 -22.92
C PHE A 133 -43.09 -43.82 -23.75
N LEU A 134 -43.21 -42.59 -24.27
CA LEU A 134 -44.34 -42.21 -25.13
C LEU A 134 -44.38 -42.99 -26.45
N ILE A 135 -43.21 -43.23 -27.06
CA ILE A 135 -43.10 -44.02 -28.30
C ILE A 135 -43.52 -45.48 -28.06
N GLU A 136 -43.10 -46.07 -26.93
CA GLU A 136 -43.51 -47.42 -26.53
C GLU A 136 -45.04 -47.50 -26.32
N PHE A 137 -45.61 -46.51 -25.63
CA PHE A 137 -47.05 -46.43 -25.37
C PHE A 137 -47.88 -46.34 -26.65
N ASP A 138 -47.49 -45.49 -27.62
CA ASP A 138 -48.19 -45.36 -28.90
C ASP A 138 -48.15 -46.66 -29.72
N SER A 139 -47.00 -47.36 -29.69
CA SER A 139 -46.81 -48.62 -30.42
C SER A 139 -47.72 -49.74 -29.88
N GLU A 140 -47.96 -49.76 -28.56
CA GLU A 140 -48.75 -50.77 -27.86
C GLU A 140 -50.26 -50.54 -28.01
N ILE A 141 -50.69 -49.28 -28.16
CA ILE A 141 -52.07 -48.92 -28.51
C ILE A 141 -52.41 -49.32 -29.96
N LEU A 142 -51.48 -49.08 -30.91
CA LEU A 142 -51.69 -49.36 -32.34
C LEU A 142 -51.75 -50.87 -32.65
N ASN A 143 -51.04 -51.70 -31.90
CA ASN A 143 -50.98 -53.16 -32.12
C ASN A 143 -52.15 -53.94 -31.50
N ASN A 144 -52.95 -53.33 -30.61
CA ASN A 144 -54.00 -54.00 -29.84
C ASN A 144 -55.43 -53.75 -30.34
N SER A 145 -55.64 -53.15 -31.52
CA SER A 145 -56.99 -52.84 -32.03
C SER A 145 -57.86 -54.07 -32.33
N ASP A 146 -57.27 -55.27 -32.37
CA ASP A 146 -57.95 -56.46 -32.92
C ASP A 146 -58.22 -57.59 -31.89
N ASN A 147 -57.86 -57.46 -30.59
CA ASN A 147 -58.04 -58.54 -29.59
C ASN A 147 -58.54 -58.08 -28.21
N ALA A 148 -59.57 -58.77 -27.67
CA ALA A 148 -60.24 -58.45 -26.40
C ALA A 148 -59.40 -58.76 -25.12
N GLU A 149 -58.29 -59.50 -25.23
CA GLU A 149 -57.37 -59.79 -24.11
C GLU A 149 -56.44 -58.60 -23.76
N GLY A 150 -56.28 -57.60 -24.65
CA GLY A 150 -55.39 -56.44 -24.46
C GLY A 150 -55.86 -55.37 -23.45
N THR A 151 -57.06 -55.52 -22.89
CA THR A 151 -57.69 -54.52 -22.00
C THR A 151 -57.02 -54.41 -20.63
N ASN A 152 -56.44 -55.49 -20.09
CA ASN A 152 -55.71 -55.48 -18.82
C ASN A 152 -54.33 -54.81 -18.95
N ASP A 153 -53.65 -54.99 -20.08
CA ASP A 153 -52.34 -54.36 -20.34
C ASP A 153 -52.48 -52.84 -20.51
N VAL A 154 -53.46 -52.37 -21.29
CA VAL A 154 -53.73 -50.93 -21.46
C VAL A 154 -54.08 -50.24 -20.14
N LEU A 155 -54.86 -50.88 -19.27
CA LEU A 155 -55.19 -50.31 -17.95
C LEU A 155 -53.95 -50.23 -17.02
N SER A 156 -53.05 -51.20 -17.12
CA SER A 156 -51.79 -51.19 -16.35
C SER A 156 -50.86 -50.06 -16.82
N LEU A 157 -50.82 -49.79 -18.13
CA LEU A 157 -50.06 -48.70 -18.74
C LEU A 157 -50.60 -47.33 -18.35
N LEU A 158 -51.93 -47.15 -18.37
CA LEU A 158 -52.57 -45.91 -17.93
C LEU A 158 -52.27 -45.60 -16.45
N LYS A 159 -52.37 -46.59 -15.56
CA LYS A 159 -52.00 -46.43 -14.14
C LYS A 159 -50.53 -46.07 -13.96
N ARG A 160 -49.64 -46.64 -14.77
CA ARG A 160 -48.20 -46.30 -14.77
C ARG A 160 -47.97 -44.86 -15.23
N GLY A 161 -48.70 -44.41 -16.27
CA GLY A 161 -48.69 -43.03 -16.76
C GLY A 161 -49.20 -42.02 -15.73
N GLU A 162 -50.35 -42.29 -15.10
CA GLU A 162 -50.93 -41.44 -14.04
C GLU A 162 -49.99 -41.28 -12.85
N LYS A 163 -49.35 -42.39 -12.42
CA LYS A 163 -48.33 -42.35 -11.36
C LYS A 163 -47.12 -41.50 -11.79
N GLY A 164 -46.62 -41.70 -13.00
CA GLY A 164 -45.50 -40.92 -13.54
C GLY A 164 -45.80 -39.42 -13.62
N LEU A 165 -47.03 -39.06 -14.00
CA LEU A 165 -47.48 -37.67 -14.09
C LEU A 165 -47.59 -37.03 -12.70
N LYS A 166 -48.11 -37.77 -11.72
CA LYS A 166 -48.17 -37.33 -10.31
C LYS A 166 -46.76 -37.08 -9.76
N ASP A 167 -45.84 -38.04 -9.96
CA ASP A 167 -44.44 -37.94 -9.51
C ASP A 167 -43.72 -36.75 -10.18
N LEU A 168 -44.02 -36.46 -11.45
CA LEU A 168 -43.49 -35.29 -12.15
C LEU A 168 -44.03 -33.98 -11.57
N ASN A 169 -45.34 -33.91 -11.30
CA ASN A 169 -45.98 -32.73 -10.73
C ASN A 169 -45.44 -32.42 -9.32
N ASP A 170 -45.20 -33.44 -8.49
CA ASP A 170 -44.61 -33.28 -7.17
C ASP A 170 -43.15 -32.78 -7.26
N LYS A 171 -42.39 -33.25 -8.25
CA LYS A 171 -41.05 -32.72 -8.55
C LYS A 171 -41.07 -31.26 -9.01
N ILE A 172 -42.02 -30.88 -9.85
CA ILE A 172 -42.17 -29.48 -10.31
C ILE A 172 -42.39 -28.56 -9.11
N LYS A 173 -43.34 -28.90 -8.22
CA LYS A 173 -43.58 -28.14 -6.98
C LYS A 173 -42.34 -28.06 -6.08
N SER A 174 -41.58 -29.14 -5.99
CA SER A 174 -40.31 -29.16 -5.25
C SER A 174 -39.29 -28.20 -5.88
N TYR A 175 -39.17 -28.17 -7.21
CA TYR A 175 -38.28 -27.24 -7.91
C TYR A 175 -38.72 -25.79 -7.75
N ASP A 176 -40.02 -25.49 -7.79
CA ASP A 176 -40.52 -24.14 -7.56
C ASP A 176 -40.11 -23.61 -6.18
N SER A 177 -40.23 -24.46 -5.15
CA SER A 177 -39.79 -24.14 -3.79
C SER A 177 -38.28 -23.88 -3.71
N ILE A 178 -37.47 -24.71 -4.38
CA ILE A 178 -36.01 -24.53 -4.46
C ILE A 178 -35.65 -23.20 -5.15
N ILE A 179 -36.30 -22.90 -6.28
CA ILE A 179 -36.07 -21.67 -7.04
C ILE A 179 -36.39 -20.44 -6.18
N GLU A 180 -37.50 -20.45 -5.45
CA GLU A 180 -37.85 -19.34 -4.55
C GLU A 180 -36.87 -19.19 -3.38
N ASN A 181 -36.38 -20.29 -2.82
CA ASN A 181 -35.32 -20.24 -1.81
C ASN A 181 -34.02 -19.63 -2.37
N GLN A 182 -33.59 -20.07 -3.55
CA GLN A 182 -32.38 -19.56 -4.20
C GLN A 182 -32.49 -18.09 -4.59
N LYS A 183 -33.67 -17.62 -5.02
CA LYS A 183 -33.92 -16.20 -5.27
C LYS A 183 -33.73 -15.37 -4.01
N ARG A 184 -34.29 -15.82 -2.87
CA ARG A 184 -34.13 -15.13 -1.58
C ARG A 184 -32.67 -15.07 -1.14
N GLU A 185 -31.94 -16.17 -1.27
CA GLU A 185 -30.51 -16.24 -0.96
C GLU A 185 -29.69 -15.32 -1.87
N LEU A 186 -29.99 -15.29 -3.17
CA LEU A 186 -29.34 -14.40 -4.13
C LEU A 186 -29.57 -12.93 -3.78
N ASP A 187 -30.79 -12.55 -3.38
CA ASP A 187 -31.09 -11.18 -2.99
C ASP A 187 -30.39 -10.78 -1.69
N GLN A 188 -30.24 -11.71 -0.74
CA GLN A 188 -29.43 -11.49 0.45
C GLN A 188 -27.95 -11.29 0.08
N LEU A 189 -27.38 -12.17 -0.73
CA LEU A 189 -25.98 -12.07 -1.17
C LEU A 189 -25.71 -10.78 -1.96
N LYS A 190 -26.67 -10.30 -2.75
CA LYS A 190 -26.56 -8.98 -3.43
C LYS A 190 -26.49 -7.83 -2.41
N LYS A 191 -27.31 -7.86 -1.35
CA LYS A 191 -27.26 -6.86 -0.28
C LYS A 191 -25.92 -6.90 0.45
N GLU A 192 -25.45 -8.09 0.82
CA GLU A 192 -24.14 -8.27 1.47
C GLU A 192 -22.98 -7.80 0.58
N LYS A 193 -23.03 -8.11 -0.73
CA LYS A 193 -22.05 -7.60 -1.70
C LYS A 193 -22.05 -6.08 -1.78
N ALA A 194 -23.21 -5.45 -1.79
CA ALA A 194 -23.32 -3.98 -1.79
C ALA A 194 -22.73 -3.37 -0.52
N GLN A 195 -23.05 -3.93 0.65
CA GLN A 195 -22.47 -3.51 1.94
C GLN A 195 -20.95 -3.67 1.96
N LYS A 196 -20.42 -4.82 1.51
CA LYS A 196 -18.98 -5.07 1.44
C LYS A 196 -18.26 -4.12 0.48
N THR A 197 -18.91 -3.78 -0.63
CA THR A 197 -18.38 -2.81 -1.60
C THR A 197 -18.27 -1.42 -0.96
N GLU A 198 -19.29 -1.00 -0.21
CA GLU A 198 -19.26 0.30 0.49
C GLU A 198 -18.21 0.32 1.60
N LEU A 199 -18.11 -0.75 2.39
CA LEU A 199 -17.07 -0.89 3.42
C LEU A 199 -15.66 -0.81 2.81
N ASN A 200 -15.45 -1.43 1.65
CA ASN A 200 -14.16 -1.36 0.95
C ASN A 200 -13.82 0.07 0.50
N LYS A 201 -14.80 0.88 0.09
CA LYS A 201 -14.56 2.30 -0.23
C LYS A 201 -14.09 3.06 1.00
N ILE A 202 -14.77 2.88 2.13
CA ILE A 202 -14.40 3.52 3.40
C ILE A 202 -12.99 3.09 3.82
N LEU A 203 -12.68 1.80 3.72
CA LEU A 203 -11.38 1.26 4.09
C LEU A 203 -10.26 1.83 3.20
N ASN A 204 -10.49 1.92 1.89
CA ASN A 204 -9.53 2.55 0.97
C ASN A 204 -9.30 4.03 1.29
N GLN A 205 -10.35 4.77 1.61
CA GLN A 205 -10.25 6.17 2.04
C GLN A 205 -9.43 6.31 3.33
N ARG A 206 -9.70 5.47 4.34
CA ARG A 206 -8.93 5.46 5.60
C ARG A 206 -7.47 5.09 5.39
N ASN A 207 -7.19 4.13 4.52
CA ASN A 207 -5.81 3.76 4.18
C ASN A 207 -5.06 4.93 3.54
N TYR A 208 -5.71 5.69 2.65
CA TYR A 208 -5.12 6.90 2.07
C TYR A 208 -4.82 7.94 3.14
N GLU A 209 -5.76 8.22 4.06
CA GLU A 209 -5.55 9.14 5.18
C GLU A 209 -4.35 8.72 6.07
N ILE A 210 -4.26 7.44 6.40
CA ILE A 210 -3.15 6.88 7.19
C ILE A 210 -1.82 7.06 6.46
N GLN A 211 -1.78 6.85 5.15
CA GLN A 211 -0.57 7.04 4.35
C GLN A 211 -0.11 8.51 4.35
N GLN A 212 -1.03 9.47 4.22
CA GLN A 212 -0.70 10.89 4.32
C GLN A 212 -0.15 11.25 5.71
N LYS A 213 -0.78 10.76 6.78
CA LYS A 213 -0.29 10.96 8.15
C LYS A 213 1.10 10.35 8.35
N ASN A 214 1.35 9.16 7.81
CA ASN A 214 2.66 8.51 7.89
C ASN A 214 3.75 9.31 7.14
N MET A 215 3.42 9.91 5.99
CA MET A 215 4.35 10.83 5.30
C MET A 215 4.65 12.06 6.15
N ASN A 216 3.63 12.67 6.76
CA ASN A 216 3.82 13.82 7.64
C ASN A 216 4.70 13.47 8.86
N ILE A 217 4.46 12.33 9.51
CA ILE A 217 5.28 11.85 10.63
C ILE A 217 6.74 11.67 10.20
N LYS A 218 7.00 11.11 9.00
CA LYS A 218 8.37 10.98 8.47
C LYS A 218 9.06 12.34 8.33
N ASN A 219 8.34 13.36 7.87
CA ASN A 219 8.87 14.73 7.75
C ASN A 219 9.17 15.35 9.12
N LEU A 220 8.24 15.24 10.07
CA LEU A 220 8.44 15.73 11.44
C LEU A 220 9.61 15.05 12.16
N VAL A 221 9.81 13.75 11.93
CA VAL A 221 10.98 13.02 12.46
C VAL A 221 12.27 13.58 11.87
N LYS A 222 12.29 13.91 10.58
CA LYS A 222 13.46 14.53 9.94
C LYS A 222 13.76 15.89 10.55
N GLU A 223 12.76 16.75 10.69
CA GLU A 223 12.90 18.07 11.30
C GLU A 223 13.37 17.98 12.77
N LYS A 224 12.80 17.05 13.55
CA LYS A 224 13.26 16.77 14.92
C LYS A 224 14.74 16.40 14.97
N ASN A 225 15.23 15.58 14.04
CA ASN A 225 16.63 15.18 14.00
C ASN A 225 17.54 16.37 13.66
N GLU A 226 17.13 17.23 12.73
CA GLU A 226 17.85 18.47 12.40
C GLU A 226 17.93 19.40 13.62
N LEU A 227 16.82 19.61 14.34
CA LEU A 227 16.79 20.40 15.58
C LEU A 227 17.66 19.79 16.69
N THR A 228 17.74 18.46 16.76
CA THR A 228 18.58 17.77 17.76
C THR A 228 20.05 18.06 17.52
N LEU A 229 20.50 18.09 16.27
CA LEU A 229 21.88 18.44 15.91
C LEU A 229 22.21 19.89 16.30
N VAL A 230 21.30 20.83 16.01
CA VAL A 230 21.45 22.24 16.39
C VAL A 230 21.54 22.40 17.91
N LYS A 231 20.72 21.64 18.65
CA LYS A 231 20.77 21.62 20.11
C LYS A 231 22.13 21.13 20.62
N GLU A 232 22.65 20.02 20.12
CA GLU A 232 23.96 19.49 20.52
C GLU A 232 25.10 20.48 20.24
N GLU A 233 25.06 21.17 19.09
CA GLU A 233 26.03 22.20 18.73
C GLU A 233 25.98 23.38 19.71
N SER A 234 24.78 23.91 19.99
CA SER A 234 24.60 25.00 20.94
C SER A 234 25.03 24.64 22.36
N GLU A 235 24.74 23.43 22.83
CA GLU A 235 25.18 22.93 24.13
C GLU A 235 26.72 22.86 24.21
N GLY A 236 27.37 22.43 23.11
CA GLY A 236 28.83 22.44 22.98
C GLY A 236 29.43 23.85 23.09
N ILE A 237 28.82 24.83 22.41
CA ILE A 237 29.23 26.24 22.48
C ILE A 237 29.07 26.79 23.90
N ILE A 238 27.91 26.56 24.53
CA ILE A 238 27.64 27.00 25.92
C ILE A 238 28.66 26.38 26.89
N HIS A 239 28.97 25.09 26.74
CA HIS A 239 29.97 24.41 27.56
C HIS A 239 31.35 25.05 27.42
N SER A 240 31.76 25.39 26.19
CA SER A 240 33.02 26.10 25.93
C SER A 240 33.08 27.46 26.62
N TYR A 241 32.01 28.26 26.53
CA TYR A 241 31.95 29.58 27.19
C TYR A 241 31.97 29.46 28.71
N LYS A 242 31.24 28.50 29.30
CA LYS A 242 31.30 28.25 30.75
C LYS A 242 32.73 27.99 31.22
N LYS A 243 33.47 27.15 30.50
CA LYS A 243 34.89 26.86 30.80
C LYS A 243 35.79 28.08 30.68
N GLN A 244 35.53 28.97 29.73
CA GLN A 244 36.27 30.23 29.60
C GLN A 244 35.98 31.17 30.77
N VAL A 245 34.72 31.31 31.17
CA VAL A 245 34.30 32.12 32.32
C VAL A 245 34.92 31.60 33.62
N GLU A 246 34.91 30.28 33.85
CA GLU A 246 35.56 29.67 35.02
C GLU A 246 37.06 30.02 35.09
N LYS A 247 37.78 29.95 33.97
CA LYS A 247 39.19 30.36 33.90
C LYS A 247 39.38 31.83 34.25
N LEU A 248 38.49 32.71 33.76
CA LEU A 248 38.55 34.14 34.06
C LEU A 248 38.28 34.40 35.55
N ILE A 249 37.29 33.74 36.16
CA ILE A 249 37.00 33.82 37.60
C ILE A 249 38.25 33.42 38.41
N ILE A 250 38.88 32.29 38.07
CA ILE A 250 40.10 31.83 38.74
C ILE A 250 41.21 32.90 38.62
N ARG A 251 41.39 33.49 37.43
CA ARG A 251 42.41 34.53 37.22
C ARG A 251 42.10 35.81 37.99
N CYS A 252 40.84 36.25 38.04
CA CYS A 252 40.42 37.39 38.85
C CYS A 252 40.72 37.16 40.33
N ASN A 253 40.38 35.99 40.87
CA ASN A 253 40.67 35.64 42.26
C ASN A 253 42.19 35.65 42.55
N GLN A 254 43.01 35.12 41.64
CA GLN A 254 44.48 35.19 41.76
C GLN A 254 44.98 36.63 41.78
N LEU A 255 44.49 37.48 40.87
CA LEU A 255 44.88 38.89 40.81
C LEU A 255 44.47 39.66 42.07
N GLU A 256 43.32 39.35 42.66
CA GLU A 256 42.91 39.93 43.95
C GLU A 256 43.84 39.52 45.09
N LEU A 257 44.28 38.26 45.12
CA LEU A 257 45.27 37.76 46.08
C LEU A 257 46.64 38.44 45.88
N GLU A 258 47.09 38.58 44.63
CA GLU A 258 48.33 39.31 44.28
C GLU A 258 48.27 40.78 44.73
N LYS A 259 47.11 41.45 44.58
CA LYS A 259 46.89 42.83 45.02
C LYS A 259 46.91 42.95 46.55
N LYS A 260 46.35 41.98 47.27
CA LYS A 260 46.41 41.90 48.74
C LYS A 260 47.85 41.60 49.23
N GLY A 261 48.58 40.74 48.52
CA GLY A 261 49.99 40.42 48.80
C GLY A 261 50.96 41.58 48.53
N LYS A 262 50.68 42.47 47.57
CA LYS A 262 51.44 43.72 47.37
C LYS A 262 51.16 44.78 48.43
N SER A 263 50.11 44.63 49.23
CA SER A 263 49.73 45.58 50.30
C SER A 263 50.16 45.13 51.70
N ARG A 264 50.81 43.98 51.86
CA ARG A 264 51.21 43.49 53.18
C ARG A 264 52.45 42.62 53.10
N ASN A 265 53.54 43.18 53.63
CA ASN A 265 54.66 42.43 54.21
C ASN A 265 54.27 41.65 55.48
N ASP A 266 52.98 41.38 55.74
CA ASP A 266 52.56 40.72 56.97
C ASP A 266 51.42 39.73 56.74
N ALA A 267 51.58 38.57 57.39
CA ALA A 267 50.62 37.50 57.61
C ALA A 267 50.59 36.35 56.57
N ILE A 268 51.53 35.45 56.82
CA ILE A 268 51.48 34.00 56.65
C ILE A 268 50.09 33.39 56.98
N ASN A 269 49.73 32.40 56.16
CA ASN A 269 48.84 31.24 56.38
C ASN A 269 47.33 31.30 56.08
N ASN A 270 46.96 30.22 55.35
CA ASN A 270 45.68 29.52 55.25
C ASN A 270 44.62 30.08 54.30
N TYR A 271 44.45 29.40 53.15
CA TYR A 271 43.18 28.70 52.93
C TYR A 271 43.37 27.49 52.00
N SER A 272 43.01 26.33 52.52
CA SER A 272 43.14 25.02 51.89
C SER A 272 42.00 24.77 50.91
N PHE A 273 42.35 24.14 49.79
CA PHE A 273 41.48 23.65 48.73
C PHE A 273 40.70 22.43 49.24
N THR A 274 39.37 22.41 49.14
CA THR A 274 38.58 21.18 49.21
C THR A 274 37.81 20.98 47.91
N ASN A 275 38.18 19.90 47.24
CA ASN A 275 37.51 19.32 46.09
C ASN A 275 36.37 18.44 46.63
N SER A 276 35.13 18.69 46.23
CA SER A 276 34.00 17.83 46.56
C SER A 276 33.14 17.57 45.32
N SER A 277 33.43 16.44 44.67
CA SER A 277 32.48 15.76 43.79
C SER A 277 31.40 15.12 44.66
N SER A 278 30.14 15.59 44.59
CA SER A 278 28.99 14.74 44.90
C SER A 278 27.67 15.38 44.47
N THR A 279 26.99 14.65 43.61
CA THR A 279 25.53 14.51 43.47
C THR A 279 24.71 14.90 44.69
N GLY A 280 23.65 15.68 44.50
CA GLY A 280 22.60 15.87 45.51
C GLY A 280 21.84 17.17 45.31
N TYR A 281 20.60 17.07 44.83
CA TYR A 281 19.61 18.13 44.92
C TYR A 281 19.54 18.68 46.35
N ASN A 282 19.77 19.98 46.53
CA ASN A 282 18.95 20.73 47.45
C ASN A 282 18.93 22.23 47.15
N GLN A 283 17.74 22.78 47.35
CA GLN A 283 17.31 24.13 47.06
C GLN A 283 18.10 25.13 47.89
N ASN A 284 18.68 26.14 47.23
CA ASN A 284 18.98 27.41 47.87
C ASN A 284 18.58 28.53 46.93
N SER A 285 17.45 29.16 47.27
CA SER A 285 16.94 30.38 46.69
C SER A 285 18.01 31.47 46.71
N PHE A 286 18.52 31.81 45.54
CA PHE A 286 19.16 33.11 45.31
C PHE A 286 18.14 34.02 44.63
N ASN A 287 17.64 34.98 45.40
CA ASN A 287 16.84 36.08 44.86
C ASN A 287 17.70 36.89 43.88
N LEU A 288 17.38 36.81 42.58
CA LEU A 288 17.72 37.87 41.64
C LEU A 288 16.68 38.99 41.75
N PRO A 289 17.07 40.27 41.63
CA PRO A 289 16.11 41.36 41.55
C PRO A 289 15.33 41.23 40.24
N THR A 290 14.02 41.00 40.34
CA THR A 290 13.09 41.11 39.22
C THR A 290 12.98 42.57 38.83
N ASN A 291 13.69 42.98 37.79
CA ASN A 291 13.34 44.18 37.04
C ASN A 291 12.18 43.77 36.12
N GLU A 292 10.94 43.96 36.60
CA GLU A 292 9.75 43.78 35.79
C GLU A 292 9.76 44.79 34.65
N MET A 293 10.14 44.35 33.45
CA MET A 293 9.86 45.07 32.22
C MET A 293 8.53 44.53 31.70
N SER A 294 7.46 45.24 32.02
CA SER A 294 6.11 44.96 31.54
C SER A 294 6.06 45.21 30.03
N ILE A 295 6.12 44.12 29.25
CA ILE A 295 5.81 44.14 27.83
C ILE A 295 4.34 43.74 27.69
N SER A 296 3.48 44.74 27.48
CA SER A 296 2.09 44.55 27.08
C SER A 296 2.05 44.13 25.61
N TYR A 297 1.47 42.97 25.32
CA TYR A 297 1.08 42.60 23.96
C TYR A 297 -0.36 43.05 23.72
N THR A 298 -0.55 44.01 22.82
CA THR A 298 -1.85 44.34 22.27
C THR A 298 -2.21 43.31 21.18
N VAL A 299 -3.32 42.59 21.39
CA VAL A 299 -3.91 41.73 20.36
C VAL A 299 -4.72 42.61 19.42
N SER A 300 -4.19 42.89 18.23
CA SER A 300 -4.94 43.50 17.14
C SER A 300 -5.75 42.42 16.43
N ARG A 301 -7.07 42.42 16.62
CA ARG A 301 -8.02 41.77 15.70
C ARG A 301 -8.20 42.63 14.45
N GLY A 302 -8.24 41.99 13.29
CA GLY A 302 -8.63 42.54 11.99
C GLY A 302 -8.99 41.40 11.02
N PRO A 303 -9.78 41.66 9.97
CA PRO A 303 -11.15 41.14 9.85
C PRO A 303 -11.32 40.00 8.83
N ASN A 304 -12.44 39.29 8.95
CA ASN A 304 -13.00 38.40 7.93
C ASN A 304 -13.37 39.22 6.67
N ASP A 305 -13.07 38.69 5.47
CA ASP A 305 -14.07 38.25 4.47
C ASP A 305 -13.34 37.74 3.18
N GLU A 306 -13.87 36.65 2.64
CA GLU A 306 -13.58 35.83 1.43
C GLU A 306 -13.53 36.59 0.07
N PRO A 307 -13.44 35.95 -1.13
CA PRO A 307 -12.75 34.73 -1.61
C PRO A 307 -11.97 34.95 -2.95
N ASP A 308 -11.48 33.84 -3.52
CA ASP A 308 -11.26 33.55 -4.95
C ASP A 308 -9.88 33.74 -5.64
N ASP A 309 -9.61 32.67 -6.40
CA ASP A 309 -8.88 32.53 -7.67
C ASP A 309 -7.34 32.38 -7.72
N ASP A 310 -6.98 31.12 -8.02
CA ASP A 310 -6.24 30.72 -9.22
C ASP A 310 -4.91 31.42 -9.51
N ASN A 311 -3.82 30.74 -9.13
CA ASN A 311 -2.80 30.30 -10.08
C ASN A 311 -1.67 29.54 -9.38
N CYS A 312 -1.46 28.25 -9.71
CA CYS A 312 -0.26 27.84 -10.46
C CYS A 312 -0.19 26.31 -10.68
N CYS A 313 -0.49 25.94 -11.93
CA CYS A 313 0.21 25.00 -12.82
C CYS A 313 0.79 23.65 -12.28
N ARG A 314 0.11 22.56 -12.68
CA ARG A 314 0.70 21.23 -12.95
C ARG A 314 1.74 21.35 -14.06
N TYR A 315 2.88 20.64 -13.96
CA TYR A 315 3.92 20.50 -15.01
C TYR A 315 4.81 21.73 -15.32
N CYS A 316 5.87 22.01 -14.54
CA CYS A 316 7.18 22.37 -15.11
C CYS A 316 8.29 22.45 -14.04
N GLN A 317 9.52 22.14 -14.45
CA GLN A 317 10.75 22.04 -13.66
C GLN A 317 11.54 23.38 -13.63
N ARG A 318 12.35 23.58 -12.58
CA ARG A 318 13.50 24.51 -12.42
C ARG A 318 13.25 25.99 -12.06
N ARG A 319 14.16 26.50 -11.22
CA ARG A 319 14.31 27.83 -10.60
C ARG A 319 14.64 28.95 -11.60
N VAL A 320 14.17 30.18 -11.35
CA VAL A 320 15.01 31.40 -11.31
C VAL A 320 14.44 32.39 -10.28
N CYS A 321 15.33 32.99 -9.48
CA CYS A 321 15.09 34.08 -8.55
C CYS A 321 14.77 35.43 -9.24
N ALA A 322 14.31 36.37 -8.40
CA ALA A 322 14.74 37.78 -8.34
C ALA A 322 13.82 38.88 -8.92
N ILE A 323 13.45 39.78 -7.99
CA ILE A 323 13.49 41.25 -8.08
C ILE A 323 12.53 41.89 -9.11
N MET A 324 11.44 42.49 -8.63
CA MET A 324 11.34 43.92 -8.31
C MET A 324 10.08 44.20 -7.48
#